data_AF-A0A958CS33-F1
#
_entry.id   AF-A0A958CS33-F1
#
_cell.length_a   1.000
_cell.length_b   1.000
_cell.length_c   1.000
_cell.angle_alpha   90.00
_cell.angle_beta   90.00
_cell.angle_gamma   90.00
#
_symmetry.space_group_name_H-M   'P 1'
#
loop_
_entity.id
_entity.type
_entity.pdbx_description
1 polymer ?
#
loop_
_entity_poly.entity_id
_entity_poly.type
_entity_poly.pdbx_seq_one_letter_code
_entity_poly.pdbx_strand_id
1 'polypeptide(L)'
;GDMQVDARLRAGDVDGPAVYIGKLTNEDGSAYAGQILVTDTENVPWFSVTTGNDGTGHLQIGRPGNYPNRLTLDVTATGSTLVYDGLAYLSGGAITGELTVSGSVVAGENNVVLDARGVRVRVDDLSNLSDFNRYQLVTQADEVLSWVGGYYNASVNSMILQVDSRYKTRNATGSFQVISDAGYAAEANIAAVQNSVSASVSVQFDTSGNSAAVLNANKVRISQTYTPASAAATGTTGTIAWDTGYIYICTASNTWKRATLATW
;
A
#
# COMPACT_ATOMS: atom_id res chain seq x y z
N GLY A 1 -51.65 25.30 -24.08
CA GLY A 1 -51.63 26.75 -23.89
C GLY A 1 -50.59 26.99 -22.85
N ASP A 2 -49.45 27.51 -23.26
CA ASP A 2 -48.26 27.55 -22.40
C ASP A 2 -48.27 28.86 -21.61
N MET A 3 -48.06 28.77 -20.29
CA MET A 3 -47.92 29.94 -19.44
C MET A 3 -46.48 30.45 -19.55
N GLN A 4 -46.29 31.63 -20.14
CA GLN A 4 -45.01 32.31 -20.19
C GLN A 4 -44.94 33.38 -19.10
N VAL A 5 -43.89 33.36 -18.29
CA VAL A 5 -43.64 34.34 -17.23
C VAL A 5 -42.34 35.04 -17.54
N ASP A 6 -42.38 36.36 -17.75
CA ASP A 6 -41.21 37.12 -18.22
C ASP A 6 -40.14 37.31 -17.14
N ALA A 7 -40.54 37.44 -15.87
CA ALA A 7 -39.61 37.70 -14.76
C ALA A 7 -39.44 36.50 -13.84
N ARG A 8 -40.36 36.31 -12.88
CA ARG A 8 -40.27 35.26 -11.87
C ARG A 8 -41.66 34.76 -11.51
N LEU A 9 -41.83 33.45 -11.53
CA LEU A 9 -42.98 32.77 -10.95
C LEU A 9 -42.64 32.37 -9.52
N ARG A 10 -43.56 32.64 -8.60
CA ARG A 10 -43.51 32.14 -7.22
C ARG A 10 -44.76 31.33 -6.94
N ALA A 11 -44.58 30.17 -6.33
CA ALA A 11 -45.67 29.38 -5.76
C ALA A 11 -45.33 29.04 -4.30
N GLY A 12 -46.20 29.42 -3.36
CA GLY A 12 -46.01 29.16 -1.92
C GLY A 12 -46.18 30.41 -1.06
N ASP A 13 -45.83 30.28 0.22
CA ASP A 13 -45.97 31.33 1.23
C ASP A 13 -44.88 32.40 1.08
N VAL A 14 -45.21 33.67 1.39
CA VAL A 14 -44.30 34.83 1.33
C VAL A 14 -43.14 34.72 2.32
N ASP A 15 -43.41 34.18 3.50
CA ASP A 15 -42.48 34.08 4.63
C ASP A 15 -42.07 32.63 4.95
N GLY A 16 -42.47 31.68 4.09
CA GLY A 16 -42.29 30.25 4.33
C GLY A 16 -41.82 29.47 3.09
N PRO A 17 -42.17 28.18 2.98
CA PRO A 17 -41.69 27.34 1.89
C PRO A 17 -42.33 27.78 0.58
N ALA A 18 -41.48 28.07 -0.40
CA ALA A 18 -41.88 28.50 -1.72
C ALA A 18 -40.94 27.94 -2.79
N VAL A 19 -41.49 27.80 -3.98
CA VAL A 19 -40.75 27.49 -5.21
C VAL A 19 -40.72 28.72 -6.08
N TYR A 20 -39.53 29.09 -6.53
CA TYR A 20 -39.29 30.17 -7.45
C TYR A 20 -38.67 29.62 -8.74
N ILE A 21 -39.19 30.07 -9.88
CA ILE A 21 -38.64 29.77 -11.20
C ILE A 21 -38.62 31.07 -11.99
N GLY A 22 -37.48 31.43 -12.57
CA GLY A 22 -37.39 32.65 -13.37
C GLY A 22 -35.96 33.07 -13.69
N LYS A 23 -35.83 34.32 -14.15
CA LYS A 23 -34.53 34.95 -14.43
C LYS A 23 -34.10 35.85 -13.27
N LEU A 24 -32.80 35.88 -13.01
CA LEU A 24 -32.16 36.88 -12.17
C LEU A 24 -31.73 38.04 -13.07
N THR A 25 -32.02 39.26 -12.64
CA THR A 25 -31.75 40.48 -13.39
C THR A 25 -30.85 41.42 -12.61
N ASN A 26 -30.00 42.14 -13.31
CA ASN A 26 -29.24 43.27 -12.78
C ASN A 26 -30.19 44.45 -12.48
N GLU A 27 -29.66 45.50 -11.84
CA GLU A 27 -30.43 46.73 -11.55
C GLU A 27 -30.93 47.44 -12.83
N ASP A 28 -30.25 47.25 -13.97
CA ASP A 28 -30.66 47.75 -15.29
C ASP A 28 -31.73 46.89 -15.98
N GLY A 29 -32.19 45.82 -15.33
CA GLY A 29 -33.18 44.88 -15.85
C GLY A 29 -32.63 43.81 -16.80
N SER A 30 -31.33 43.84 -17.12
CA SER A 30 -30.69 42.81 -17.95
C SER A 30 -30.63 41.48 -17.20
N ALA A 31 -31.05 40.39 -17.84
CA ALA A 31 -30.99 39.05 -17.26
C ALA A 31 -29.55 38.53 -17.28
N TYR A 32 -29.05 38.05 -16.14
CA TYR A 32 -27.70 37.49 -16.03
C TYR A 32 -27.67 36.01 -15.68
N ALA A 33 -28.78 35.46 -15.15
CA ALA A 33 -28.86 34.04 -14.83
C ALA A 33 -30.30 33.51 -14.85
N GLY A 34 -30.44 32.20 -15.06
CA GLY A 34 -31.66 31.47 -14.75
C GLY A 34 -31.61 30.94 -13.31
N GLN A 35 -32.77 30.82 -12.64
CA GLN A 35 -32.85 30.27 -11.28
C GLN A 35 -34.04 29.33 -11.10
N ILE A 36 -33.79 28.23 -10.40
CA ILE A 36 -34.79 27.45 -9.66
C ILE A 36 -34.40 27.50 -8.18
N LEU A 37 -35.33 27.85 -7.31
CA LEU A 37 -35.08 27.95 -5.88
C LEU A 37 -36.26 27.35 -5.12
N VAL A 38 -35.98 26.47 -4.17
CA VAL A 38 -36.93 25.97 -3.19
C VAL A 38 -36.46 26.39 -1.81
N THR A 39 -37.32 27.05 -1.05
CA THR A 39 -37.05 27.46 0.32
C THR A 39 -37.69 26.51 1.33
N ASP A 40 -37.11 26.42 2.51
CA ASP A 40 -37.68 25.67 3.63
C ASP A 40 -38.67 26.53 4.45
N THR A 41 -39.07 26.02 5.62
CA THR A 41 -40.04 26.68 6.51
C THR A 41 -39.58 28.02 7.08
N GLU A 42 -38.27 28.30 7.04
CA GLU A 42 -37.68 29.57 7.49
C GLU A 42 -37.34 30.48 6.30
N ASN A 43 -37.88 30.16 5.11
CA ASN A 43 -37.61 30.83 3.85
C ASN A 43 -36.12 30.80 3.45
N VAL A 44 -35.36 29.81 3.94
CA VAL A 44 -33.95 29.61 3.61
C VAL A 44 -33.83 28.71 2.38
N PRO A 45 -32.94 29.01 1.40
CA PRO A 45 -32.68 28.13 0.27
C PRO A 45 -32.34 26.70 0.72
N TRP A 46 -33.10 25.71 0.26
CA TRP A 46 -32.78 24.30 0.50
C TRP A 46 -32.40 23.57 -0.79
N PHE A 47 -33.06 23.90 -1.89
CA PHE A 47 -32.65 23.47 -3.23
C PHE A 47 -32.46 24.70 -4.09
N SER A 48 -31.31 24.83 -4.75
CA SER A 48 -31.04 25.97 -5.62
C SER A 48 -30.28 25.53 -6.85
N VAL A 49 -30.74 25.97 -8.01
CA VAL A 49 -30.01 25.88 -9.28
C VAL A 49 -29.90 27.28 -9.83
N THR A 50 -28.69 27.71 -10.18
CA THR A 50 -28.43 28.96 -10.88
C THR A 50 -27.53 28.69 -12.07
N THR A 51 -27.88 29.24 -13.23
CA THR A 51 -27.09 29.13 -14.47
C THR A 51 -26.64 30.51 -14.90
N GLY A 52 -25.35 30.81 -14.80
CA GLY A 52 -24.77 32.08 -15.23
C GLY A 52 -24.73 32.24 -16.75
N ASN A 53 -24.35 33.43 -17.20
CA ASN A 53 -24.26 33.79 -18.63
C ASN A 53 -22.90 33.46 -19.28
N ASP A 54 -21.93 32.98 -18.50
CA ASP A 54 -20.53 32.75 -18.86
C ASP A 54 -20.10 31.28 -18.72
N GLY A 55 -21.07 30.36 -18.67
CA GLY A 55 -20.84 28.94 -18.43
C GLY A 55 -20.65 28.58 -16.95
N THR A 56 -20.78 29.54 -16.03
CA THR A 56 -20.85 29.26 -14.59
C THR A 56 -22.20 28.67 -14.20
N GLY A 57 -22.21 27.92 -13.10
CA GLY A 57 -23.44 27.37 -12.55
C GLY A 57 -23.28 26.90 -11.12
N HIS A 58 -24.39 26.81 -10.41
CA HIS A 58 -24.45 26.34 -9.03
C HIS A 58 -25.66 25.43 -8.87
N LEU A 59 -25.45 24.23 -8.34
CA LEU A 59 -26.50 23.36 -7.82
C LEU A 59 -26.25 23.11 -6.34
N GLN A 60 -27.26 23.31 -5.51
CA GLN A 60 -27.23 23.04 -4.07
C GLN A 60 -28.43 22.20 -3.66
N ILE A 61 -28.17 21.24 -2.77
CA ILE A 61 -29.17 20.50 -2.00
C ILE A 61 -28.77 20.54 -0.52
N GLY A 62 -29.70 20.94 0.34
CA GLY A 62 -29.46 21.19 1.77
C GLY A 62 -29.34 22.68 2.10
N ARG A 63 -29.37 23.01 3.40
CA ARG A 63 -29.28 24.40 3.88
C ARG A 63 -27.89 25.01 3.61
N PRO A 64 -27.79 26.31 3.26
CA PRO A 64 -26.53 27.02 3.09
C PRO A 64 -25.85 27.25 4.44
N GLY A 65 -24.52 27.32 4.44
CA GLY A 65 -23.70 27.41 5.66
C GLY A 65 -23.11 26.08 6.09
N ASN A 66 -22.74 25.97 7.37
CA ASN A 66 -22.13 24.76 7.97
C ASN A 66 -23.23 23.82 8.50
N TYR A 67 -24.07 23.33 7.61
CA TYR A 67 -25.07 22.31 7.94
C TYR A 67 -24.64 20.94 7.40
N PRO A 68 -24.84 19.87 8.18
CA PRO A 68 -24.50 18.53 7.74
C PRO A 68 -25.35 18.12 6.52
N ASN A 69 -24.77 17.25 5.67
CA ASN A 69 -25.37 16.66 4.48
C ASN A 69 -25.67 17.63 3.34
N ARG A 70 -24.93 18.75 3.25
CA ARG A 70 -25.01 19.65 2.09
C ARG A 70 -24.28 19.03 0.90
N LEU A 71 -24.93 19.06 -0.27
CA LEU A 71 -24.34 18.75 -1.57
C LEU A 71 -24.28 20.03 -2.39
N THR A 72 -23.12 20.34 -2.97
CA THR A 72 -22.98 21.50 -3.86
C THR A 72 -22.11 21.17 -5.05
N LEU A 73 -22.57 21.54 -6.24
CA LEU A 73 -21.80 21.52 -7.48
C LEU A 73 -21.62 22.97 -7.94
N ASP A 74 -20.37 23.41 -7.91
CA ASP A 74 -19.95 24.69 -8.46
C ASP A 74 -19.27 24.46 -9.80
N VAL A 75 -19.75 25.13 -10.84
CA VAL A 75 -19.16 25.11 -12.19
C VAL A 75 -18.63 26.50 -12.49
N THR A 76 -17.38 26.56 -12.90
CA THR A 76 -16.66 27.76 -13.32
C THR A 76 -16.23 27.61 -14.78
N ALA A 77 -15.76 28.71 -15.38
CA ALA A 77 -15.25 28.69 -16.76
C ALA A 77 -14.07 27.69 -16.96
N THR A 78 -13.35 27.33 -15.90
CA THR A 78 -12.13 26.50 -15.98
C THR A 78 -12.25 25.14 -15.29
N GLY A 79 -13.40 24.82 -14.70
CA GLY A 79 -13.56 23.54 -13.99
C GLY A 79 -14.79 23.52 -13.09
N SER A 80 -15.01 22.38 -12.45
CA SER A 80 -16.11 22.18 -11.51
C SER A 80 -15.63 21.54 -10.22
N THR A 81 -16.37 21.77 -9.13
CA THR A 81 -16.11 21.15 -7.82
C THR A 81 -17.43 20.63 -7.27
N LEU A 82 -17.44 19.35 -6.91
CA LEU A 82 -18.54 18.72 -6.19
C LEU A 82 -18.12 18.54 -4.73
N VAL A 83 -18.84 19.17 -3.82
CA VAL A 83 -18.63 19.05 -2.38
C VAL A 83 -19.81 18.33 -1.76
N TYR A 84 -19.53 17.33 -0.94
CA TYR A 84 -20.52 16.68 -0.09
C TYR A 84 -19.99 16.61 1.34
N ASP A 85 -20.76 17.16 2.28
CA ASP A 85 -20.42 17.16 3.71
C ASP A 85 -21.21 16.07 4.43
N GLY A 86 -20.71 14.83 4.41
CA GLY A 86 -21.38 13.70 5.04
C GLY A 86 -20.82 12.32 4.66
N LEU A 87 -21.62 11.28 4.89
CA LEU A 87 -21.31 9.89 4.52
C LEU A 87 -21.91 9.54 3.17
N ALA A 88 -21.07 9.21 2.19
CA ALA A 88 -21.52 8.79 0.87
C ALA A 88 -21.50 7.25 0.76
N TYR A 89 -22.65 6.64 0.48
CA TYR A 89 -22.77 5.20 0.22
C TYR A 89 -22.83 4.94 -1.29
N LEU A 90 -21.83 4.22 -1.82
CA LEU A 90 -21.74 3.87 -3.24
C LEU A 90 -22.19 2.42 -3.45
N SER A 91 -23.49 2.13 -3.25
CA SER A 91 -24.02 0.76 -3.38
C SER A 91 -23.95 0.27 -4.84
N GLY A 92 -22.91 -0.50 -5.17
CA GLY A 92 -22.60 -0.95 -6.53
C GLY A 92 -22.01 0.13 -7.45
N GLY A 93 -21.70 1.32 -6.91
CA GLY A 93 -21.07 2.41 -7.64
C GLY A 93 -19.55 2.24 -7.73
N ALA A 94 -18.93 2.86 -8.73
CA ALA A 94 -17.48 2.89 -8.91
C ALA A 94 -16.97 4.34 -8.97
N ILE A 95 -15.79 4.58 -8.41
CA ILE A 95 -15.02 5.81 -8.65
C ILE A 95 -14.10 5.53 -9.83
N THR A 96 -14.26 6.27 -10.92
CA THR A 96 -13.41 6.16 -12.12
C THR A 96 -12.48 7.38 -12.20
N GLY A 97 -11.22 7.14 -12.62
CA GLY A 97 -10.18 8.17 -12.62
C GLY A 97 -9.26 8.07 -11.39
N GLU A 98 -8.64 9.19 -11.01
CA GLU A 98 -7.72 9.27 -9.88
C GLU A 98 -8.47 9.59 -8.57
N LEU A 99 -8.10 8.91 -7.49
CA LEU A 99 -8.61 9.15 -6.14
C LEU A 99 -7.49 9.68 -5.24
N THR A 100 -7.64 10.91 -4.74
CA THR A 100 -6.76 11.48 -3.72
C THR A 100 -7.46 11.51 -2.37
N VAL A 101 -6.84 10.94 -1.34
CA VAL A 101 -7.38 10.86 0.03
C VAL A 101 -6.43 11.53 1.00
N SER A 102 -6.91 12.53 1.74
CA SER A 102 -6.10 13.24 2.75
C SER A 102 -6.09 12.54 4.12
N GLY A 103 -6.94 11.53 4.30
CA GLY A 103 -7.05 10.71 5.51
C GLY A 103 -6.57 9.28 5.28
N SER A 104 -7.35 8.31 5.77
CA SER A 104 -7.09 6.89 5.56
C SER A 104 -8.06 6.27 4.54
N VAL A 105 -7.59 5.22 3.87
CA VAL A 105 -8.46 4.30 3.13
C VAL A 105 -8.57 3.01 3.95
N VAL A 106 -9.80 2.59 4.25
CA VAL A 106 -10.10 1.38 5.01
C VAL A 106 -11.06 0.52 4.20
N ALA A 107 -10.73 -0.75 3.98
CA ALA A 107 -11.56 -1.69 3.23
C ALA A 107 -11.65 -3.05 3.94
N GLY A 108 -12.74 -3.77 3.65
CA GLY A 108 -13.00 -5.12 4.16
C GLY A 108 -12.96 -5.19 5.69
N GLU A 109 -13.72 -4.35 6.38
CA GLU A 109 -13.81 -4.36 7.86
C GLU A 109 -12.46 -4.16 8.60
N ASN A 110 -11.59 -3.31 8.04
CA ASN A 110 -10.20 -3.04 8.49
C ASN A 110 -9.16 -4.08 8.05
N ASN A 111 -9.49 -4.94 7.08
CA ASN A 111 -8.52 -5.87 6.51
C ASN A 111 -7.48 -5.18 5.65
N VAL A 112 -7.82 -4.07 5.00
CA VAL A 112 -6.86 -3.23 4.27
C VAL A 112 -6.93 -1.82 4.81
N VAL A 113 -5.80 -1.28 5.26
CA VAL A 113 -5.68 0.11 5.74
C VAL A 113 -4.49 0.79 5.07
N LEU A 114 -4.75 1.91 4.41
CA LEU A 114 -3.74 2.86 3.94
C LEU A 114 -3.84 4.10 4.85
N ASP A 115 -2.82 4.37 5.66
CA ASP A 115 -2.80 5.52 6.56
C ASP A 115 -1.36 6.07 6.76
N ALA A 116 -1.19 7.00 7.70
CA ALA A 116 0.12 7.59 8.01
C ALA A 116 1.19 6.57 8.48
N ARG A 117 0.80 5.34 8.81
CA ARG A 117 1.70 4.22 9.15
C ARG A 117 2.02 3.33 7.95
N GLY A 118 1.48 3.63 6.77
CA GLY A 118 1.72 2.91 5.51
C GLY A 118 0.57 1.98 5.11
N VAL A 119 0.91 0.90 4.41
CA VAL A 119 -0.04 -0.12 3.93
C VAL A 119 -0.09 -1.27 4.92
N ARG A 120 -1.27 -1.54 5.46
CA ARG A 120 -1.52 -2.68 6.34
C ARG A 120 -2.55 -3.60 5.71
N VAL A 121 -2.18 -4.87 5.56
CA VAL A 121 -3.10 -5.95 5.23
C VAL A 121 -3.17 -6.86 6.45
N ARG A 122 -4.33 -6.94 7.10
CA ARG A 122 -4.55 -7.81 8.26
C ARG A 122 -4.48 -9.26 7.79
N VAL A 123 -3.79 -10.11 8.54
CA VAL A 123 -3.84 -11.57 8.39
C VAL A 123 -4.65 -12.10 9.55
N ASP A 124 -5.75 -12.80 9.28
CA ASP A 124 -6.62 -13.34 10.32
C ASP A 124 -6.04 -14.62 10.96
N ASP A 125 -6.61 -15.01 12.11
CA ASP A 125 -6.25 -16.23 12.84
C ASP A 125 -6.64 -17.47 12.00
N LEU A 126 -5.65 -18.15 11.46
CA LEU A 126 -5.85 -19.24 10.52
C LEU A 126 -5.80 -20.58 11.25
N SER A 127 -6.94 -20.98 11.79
CA SER A 127 -7.17 -22.37 12.19
C SER A 127 -7.21 -23.35 11.00
N ASN A 128 -7.24 -22.83 9.76
CA ASN A 128 -7.15 -23.60 8.52
C ASN A 128 -6.13 -22.98 7.55
N LEU A 129 -5.16 -23.78 7.09
CA LEU A 129 -3.99 -23.37 6.29
C LEU A 129 -4.31 -22.91 4.84
N SER A 130 -5.58 -22.64 4.50
CA SER A 130 -6.02 -22.35 3.13
C SER A 130 -6.32 -20.87 2.85
N ASP A 131 -6.65 -20.06 3.86
CA ASP A 131 -7.21 -18.70 3.66
C ASP A 131 -6.25 -17.57 4.10
N PHE A 132 -5.07 -17.49 3.49
CA PHE A 132 -4.14 -16.39 3.80
C PHE A 132 -4.57 -15.08 3.14
N ASN A 133 -4.66 -14.01 3.94
CA ASN A 133 -4.62 -12.64 3.43
C ASN A 133 -3.21 -12.37 2.86
N ARG A 134 -3.16 -11.99 1.58
CA ARG A 134 -1.92 -11.92 0.80
C ARG A 134 -1.88 -10.64 -0.03
N TYR A 135 -0.71 -10.02 -0.08
CA TYR A 135 -0.39 -9.09 -1.15
C TYR A 135 0.09 -9.89 -2.36
N GLN A 136 -0.58 -9.78 -3.49
CA GLN A 136 -0.30 -10.57 -4.69
C GLN A 136 0.20 -9.69 -5.82
N LEU A 137 1.21 -10.18 -6.54
CA LEU A 137 1.57 -9.66 -7.85
C LEU A 137 0.87 -10.53 -8.90
N VAL A 138 0.01 -9.92 -9.71
CA VAL A 138 -0.76 -10.60 -10.74
C VAL A 138 -0.43 -10.08 -12.14
N THR A 139 -0.62 -10.91 -13.16
CA THR A 139 -0.52 -10.47 -14.56
C THR A 139 -1.77 -9.69 -14.98
N GLN A 140 -1.76 -9.09 -16.17
CA GLN A 140 -2.96 -8.49 -16.79
C GLN A 140 -4.09 -9.50 -17.05
N ALA A 141 -3.80 -10.80 -17.03
CA ALA A 141 -4.77 -11.88 -17.17
C ALA A 141 -5.21 -12.44 -15.80
N ASP A 142 -5.00 -11.68 -14.72
CA ASP A 142 -5.28 -12.07 -13.33
C ASP A 142 -4.56 -13.34 -12.84
N GLU A 143 -3.41 -13.66 -13.43
CA GLU A 143 -2.61 -14.79 -12.97
C GLU A 143 -1.67 -14.37 -11.83
N VAL A 144 -1.72 -15.06 -10.69
CA VAL A 144 -0.81 -14.82 -9.56
C VAL A 144 0.60 -15.29 -9.88
N LEU A 145 1.55 -14.35 -9.92
CA LEU A 145 2.98 -14.61 -10.14
C LEU A 145 3.71 -14.89 -8.82
N SER A 146 3.40 -14.12 -7.78
CA SER A 146 4.01 -14.21 -6.47
C SER A 146 3.13 -13.54 -5.43
N TRP A 147 3.35 -13.86 -4.16
CA TRP A 147 2.66 -13.18 -3.07
C TRP A 147 3.51 -13.08 -1.81
N VAL A 148 3.23 -12.04 -1.02
CA VAL A 148 3.72 -11.83 0.34
C VAL A 148 2.55 -12.00 1.29
N GLY A 149 2.72 -12.81 2.32
CA GLY A 149 1.70 -13.07 3.32
C GLY A 149 2.32 -13.65 4.59
N GLY A 150 1.52 -14.35 5.36
CA GLY A 150 1.96 -14.94 6.61
C GLY A 150 0.82 -15.68 7.29
N TYR A 151 1.08 -16.22 8.47
CA TYR A 151 0.03 -16.70 9.35
C TYR A 151 0.34 -16.33 10.79
N TYR A 152 -0.73 -16.18 11.56
CA TYR A 152 -0.70 -15.88 12.97
C TYR A 152 -1.47 -16.99 13.71
N ASN A 153 -0.89 -17.50 14.79
CA ASN A 153 -1.60 -18.27 15.81
C ASN A 153 -1.02 -17.96 17.20
N ALA A 154 -1.60 -18.51 18.26
CA ALA A 154 -1.18 -18.24 19.65
C ALA A 154 0.31 -18.56 19.95
N SER A 155 0.96 -19.38 19.12
CA SER A 155 2.33 -19.87 19.33
C SER A 155 3.33 -19.39 18.28
N VAL A 156 2.88 -18.96 17.10
CA VAL A 156 3.74 -18.68 15.95
C VAL A 156 3.17 -17.55 15.11
N ASN A 157 4.03 -16.58 14.81
CA ASN A 157 3.82 -15.58 13.76
C ASN A 157 4.83 -15.84 12.65
N SER A 158 4.38 -15.88 11.41
CA SER A 158 5.25 -16.08 10.27
C SER A 158 4.99 -15.06 9.16
N MET A 159 6.04 -14.78 8.40
CA MET A 159 5.98 -14.10 7.12
C MET A 159 6.46 -15.07 6.05
N ILE A 160 5.75 -15.15 4.93
CA ILE A 160 6.03 -16.01 3.79
C ILE A 160 6.13 -15.13 2.54
N LEU A 161 7.24 -15.27 1.83
CA LEU A 161 7.39 -14.81 0.44
C LEU A 161 7.37 -16.05 -0.45
N GLN A 162 6.34 -16.22 -1.27
CA GLN A 162 6.19 -17.40 -2.12
C GLN A 162 6.29 -17.03 -3.60
N VAL A 163 7.08 -17.83 -4.33
CA VAL A 163 7.06 -17.92 -5.79
C VAL A 163 6.63 -19.34 -6.13
N ASP A 164 5.64 -19.47 -7.02
CA ASP A 164 4.97 -20.74 -7.25
C ASP A 164 4.77 -21.00 -8.74
N SER A 165 4.94 -22.25 -9.16
CA SER A 165 4.65 -22.71 -10.52
C SER A 165 3.69 -23.90 -10.53
N ARG A 166 2.99 -24.16 -9.41
CA ARG A 166 1.92 -25.17 -9.36
C ARG A 166 0.93 -24.92 -10.49
N TYR A 167 0.72 -25.95 -11.31
CA TYR A 167 -0.16 -25.95 -12.49
C TYR A 167 0.30 -25.09 -13.68
N LYS A 168 1.59 -24.72 -13.77
CA LYS A 168 2.15 -23.92 -14.88
C LYS A 168 3.25 -24.67 -15.64
N THR A 169 3.48 -24.29 -16.89
CA THR A 169 4.51 -24.86 -17.79
C THR A 169 5.89 -24.22 -17.65
N ARG A 170 6.06 -23.28 -16.69
CA ARG A 170 7.27 -22.48 -16.49
C ARG A 170 7.86 -22.74 -15.10
N ASN A 171 9.18 -22.59 -14.95
CA ASN A 171 9.85 -22.75 -13.66
C ASN A 171 9.55 -21.57 -12.71
N ALA A 172 9.24 -21.86 -11.45
CA ALA A 172 9.27 -20.86 -10.38
C ALA A 172 10.73 -20.53 -10.04
N THR A 173 11.12 -19.27 -10.22
CA THR A 173 12.44 -18.76 -9.83
C THR A 173 12.23 -17.56 -8.92
N GLY A 174 12.72 -17.62 -7.68
CA GLY A 174 12.69 -16.53 -6.73
C GLY A 174 14.09 -16.08 -6.34
N SER A 175 14.31 -14.78 -6.23
CA SER A 175 15.57 -14.19 -5.79
C SER A 175 15.32 -13.03 -4.86
N PHE A 176 16.02 -12.97 -3.73
CA PHE A 176 16.16 -11.75 -2.94
C PHE A 176 17.44 -11.05 -3.38
N GLN A 177 17.35 -9.80 -3.82
CA GLN A 177 18.50 -9.04 -4.31
C GLN A 177 18.68 -7.77 -3.48
N VAL A 178 19.91 -7.54 -3.04
CA VAL A 178 20.36 -6.25 -2.49
C VAL A 178 21.34 -5.68 -3.51
N ILE A 179 21.06 -4.47 -3.99
CA ILE A 179 21.85 -3.80 -5.01
C ILE A 179 22.41 -2.52 -4.39
N SER A 180 23.71 -2.32 -4.53
CA SER A 180 24.39 -1.08 -4.14
C SER A 180 25.06 -0.47 -5.36
N ASP A 181 25.19 0.86 -5.34
CA ASP A 181 25.93 1.58 -6.38
C ASP A 181 27.44 1.33 -6.27
N ALA A 182 28.18 1.65 -7.33
CA ALA A 182 29.63 1.54 -7.35
C ALA A 182 30.26 2.31 -6.18
N GLY A 183 31.07 1.60 -5.37
CA GLY A 183 31.71 2.15 -4.17
C GLY A 183 30.99 1.88 -2.84
N TYR A 184 29.83 1.21 -2.87
CA TYR A 184 29.07 0.85 -1.66
C TYR A 184 28.92 -0.67 -1.50
N ALA A 185 28.90 -1.16 -0.25
CA ALA A 185 28.66 -2.56 0.06
C ALA A 185 27.16 -2.90 -0.02
N ALA A 186 26.84 -4.10 -0.52
CA ALA A 186 25.50 -4.68 -0.47
C ALA A 186 25.52 -5.86 0.51
N GLU A 187 24.66 -5.81 1.53
CA GLU A 187 24.54 -6.87 2.53
C GLU A 187 23.12 -7.42 2.58
N ALA A 188 22.99 -8.75 2.45
CA ALA A 188 21.74 -9.48 2.65
C ALA A 188 21.90 -10.40 3.86
N ASN A 189 21.16 -10.13 4.93
CA ASN A 189 21.18 -10.91 6.17
C ASN A 189 19.83 -11.58 6.41
N ILE A 190 19.81 -12.89 6.65
CA ILE A 190 18.68 -13.57 7.31
C ILE A 190 19.05 -13.70 8.77
N ALA A 191 18.43 -12.91 9.65
CA ALA A 191 18.75 -12.86 11.07
C ALA A 191 17.55 -13.31 11.94
N ALA A 192 17.83 -14.15 12.93
CA ALA A 192 16.96 -14.40 14.07
C ALA A 192 17.42 -13.52 15.23
N VAL A 193 16.51 -12.70 15.80
CA VAL A 193 16.82 -11.79 16.91
C VAL A 193 15.95 -12.14 18.11
N GLN A 194 16.58 -12.39 19.25
CA GLN A 194 15.92 -12.64 20.53
C GLN A 194 16.50 -11.68 21.59
N ASN A 195 15.70 -10.72 22.05
CA ASN A 195 16.06 -9.81 23.16
C ASN A 195 17.46 -9.17 22.99
N SER A 196 17.71 -8.53 21.85
CA SER A 196 19.00 -7.93 21.45
C SER A 196 20.14 -8.91 21.13
N VAL A 197 19.91 -10.22 21.19
CA VAL A 197 20.84 -11.25 20.70
C VAL A 197 20.45 -11.62 19.27
N SER A 198 21.37 -11.50 18.31
CA SER A 198 21.13 -11.80 16.91
C SER A 198 21.99 -12.97 16.43
N ALA A 199 21.41 -13.90 15.68
CA ALA A 199 22.11 -14.92 14.93
C ALA A 199 21.69 -14.83 13.46
N SER A 200 22.64 -14.74 12.54
CA SER A 200 22.35 -14.59 11.12
C SER A 200 22.99 -15.70 10.27
N VAL A 201 22.27 -16.14 9.25
CA VAL A 201 22.86 -16.86 8.12
C VAL A 201 23.22 -15.80 7.08
N SER A 202 24.50 -15.46 6.99
CA SER A 202 25.02 -14.49 6.03
C SER A 202 25.60 -15.21 4.81
N VAL A 203 25.10 -14.91 3.62
CA VAL A 203 25.76 -15.26 2.35
C VAL A 203 26.49 -14.01 1.88
N GLN A 204 27.77 -13.90 2.19
CA GLN A 204 28.61 -12.77 1.79
C GLN A 204 29.19 -13.01 0.39
N PHE A 205 29.12 -12.02 -0.49
CA PHE A 205 29.82 -11.99 -1.77
C PHE A 205 30.97 -10.98 -1.67
N ASP A 206 32.19 -11.35 -2.08
CA ASP A 206 33.30 -10.39 -2.15
C ASP A 206 33.25 -9.56 -3.45
N THR A 207 34.12 -8.54 -3.55
CA THR A 207 34.27 -7.69 -4.75
C THR A 207 34.69 -8.46 -6.02
N SER A 208 35.03 -9.74 -5.89
CA SER A 208 35.37 -10.65 -6.98
C SER A 208 34.24 -11.64 -7.30
N GLY A 209 33.07 -11.50 -6.66
CA GLY A 209 31.89 -12.35 -6.89
C GLY A 209 31.91 -13.71 -6.20
N ASN A 210 32.81 -13.98 -5.25
CA ASN A 210 32.83 -15.25 -4.54
C ASN A 210 31.90 -15.23 -3.32
N SER A 211 30.98 -16.20 -3.24
CA SER A 211 30.21 -16.47 -2.02
C SER A 211 31.09 -17.08 -0.92
N ALA A 212 30.94 -16.65 0.33
CA ALA A 212 31.66 -17.16 1.50
C ALA A 212 31.42 -18.66 1.79
N ALA A 213 30.25 -19.18 1.40
CA ALA A 213 29.93 -20.60 1.39
C ALA A 213 29.04 -20.94 0.18
N VAL A 214 29.49 -21.89 -0.66
CA VAL A 214 28.66 -22.48 -1.72
C VAL A 214 28.39 -23.94 -1.33
N LEU A 215 27.11 -24.30 -1.18
CA LEU A 215 26.66 -25.69 -1.11
C LEU A 215 26.28 -26.12 -2.53
N ASN A 216 27.10 -26.95 -3.16
CA ASN A 216 26.84 -27.47 -4.51
C ASN A 216 26.80 -29.00 -4.48
N ALA A 217 25.60 -29.57 -4.57
CA ALA A 217 25.33 -31.00 -4.56
C ALA A 217 26.10 -31.74 -3.43
N ASN A 218 27.26 -32.32 -3.75
CA ASN A 218 28.10 -33.09 -2.85
C ASN A 218 29.35 -32.34 -2.34
N LYS A 219 29.40 -31.00 -2.44
CA LYS A 219 30.57 -30.19 -2.07
C LYS A 219 30.19 -28.96 -1.26
N VAL A 220 31.03 -28.64 -0.27
CA VAL A 220 31.02 -27.40 0.49
C VAL A 220 32.31 -26.64 0.17
N ARG A 221 32.21 -25.39 -0.29
CA ARG A 221 33.39 -24.54 -0.55
C ARG A 221 33.48 -23.40 0.46
N ILE A 222 34.56 -23.35 1.23
CA ILE A 222 34.95 -22.21 2.06
C ILE A 222 35.95 -21.39 1.24
N SER A 223 35.56 -20.20 0.79
CA SER A 223 36.31 -19.46 -0.25
C SER A 223 37.61 -18.83 0.25
N GLN A 224 37.70 -18.48 1.54
CA GLN A 224 38.91 -17.94 2.15
C GLN A 224 39.56 -18.96 3.08
N THR A 225 40.89 -19.05 3.01
CA THR A 225 41.68 -19.87 3.93
C THR A 225 41.85 -19.16 5.26
N TYR A 226 41.99 -19.92 6.34
CA TYR A 226 42.43 -19.43 7.64
C TYR A 226 43.31 -20.50 8.28
N THR A 227 44.56 -20.15 8.54
CA THR A 227 45.52 -21.03 9.21
C THR A 227 45.67 -20.55 10.66
N PRO A 228 45.17 -21.30 11.66
CA PRO A 228 45.43 -20.98 13.06
C PRO A 228 46.94 -20.91 13.33
N ALA A 229 47.44 -19.81 13.89
CA ALA A 229 48.88 -19.61 14.13
C ALA A 229 49.49 -20.64 15.09
N SER A 230 48.66 -21.26 15.93
CA SER A 230 49.05 -22.36 16.82
C SER A 230 47.81 -23.17 17.24
N ALA A 231 48.02 -24.29 17.94
CA ALA A 231 46.94 -25.07 18.54
C ALA A 231 46.13 -24.26 19.60
N ALA A 232 46.70 -23.16 20.12
CA ALA A 232 46.09 -22.28 21.10
C ALA A 232 45.58 -20.94 20.49
N ALA A 233 45.58 -20.80 19.17
CA ALA A 233 45.15 -19.57 18.51
C ALA A 233 43.67 -19.25 18.82
N THR A 234 43.32 -17.96 18.79
CA THR A 234 41.94 -17.52 19.05
C THR A 234 40.95 -18.24 18.14
N GLY A 235 39.91 -18.82 18.72
CA GLY A 235 38.92 -19.61 18.00
C GLY A 235 37.69 -19.94 18.83
N THR A 236 36.55 -20.03 18.15
CA THR A 236 35.26 -20.40 18.76
C THR A 236 34.99 -21.88 18.49
N THR A 237 34.52 -22.60 19.50
CA THR A 237 34.18 -24.03 19.37
C THR A 237 33.27 -24.27 18.17
N GLY A 238 33.63 -25.23 17.31
CA GLY A 238 32.88 -25.59 16.11
C GLY A 238 33.35 -24.91 14.83
N THR A 239 34.22 -23.89 14.90
CA THR A 239 34.79 -23.26 13.70
C THR A 239 35.66 -24.26 12.92
N ILE A 240 35.42 -24.37 11.61
CA ILE A 240 36.22 -25.15 10.66
C ILE A 240 37.01 -24.18 9.79
N ALA A 241 38.30 -24.48 9.57
CA ALA A 241 39.16 -23.72 8.69
C ALA A 241 40.06 -24.66 7.87
N TRP A 242 40.71 -24.15 6.83
CA TRP A 242 41.58 -24.94 5.98
C TRP A 242 42.74 -24.12 5.42
N ASP A 243 43.80 -24.84 5.05
CA ASP A 243 44.90 -24.36 4.23
C ASP A 243 45.36 -25.44 3.25
N THR A 244 46.48 -25.20 2.56
CA THR A 244 47.00 -26.11 1.54
C THR A 244 47.33 -27.51 2.04
N GLY A 245 47.55 -27.71 3.35
CA GLY A 245 48.00 -28.98 3.92
C GLY A 245 47.09 -29.57 5.01
N TYR A 246 46.20 -28.78 5.59
CA TYR A 246 45.39 -29.21 6.73
C TYR A 246 43.96 -28.69 6.69
N ILE A 247 43.05 -29.48 7.27
CA ILE A 247 41.77 -29.00 7.79
C ILE A 247 41.88 -28.84 9.30
N TYR A 248 41.36 -27.75 9.85
CA TYR A 248 41.39 -27.40 11.26
C TYR A 248 39.97 -27.34 11.83
N ILE A 249 39.81 -27.78 13.08
CA ILE A 249 38.55 -27.67 13.83
C ILE A 249 38.88 -27.16 15.24
N CYS A 250 38.24 -26.07 15.65
CA CYS A 250 38.32 -25.58 17.02
C CYS A 250 37.42 -26.44 17.91
N THR A 251 37.98 -27.34 18.72
CA THR A 251 37.21 -28.30 19.53
C THR A 251 36.79 -27.77 20.89
N ALA A 252 37.44 -26.70 21.35
CA ALA A 252 37.07 -25.91 22.52
C ALA A 252 37.55 -24.46 22.29
N SER A 253 37.17 -23.51 23.15
CA SER A 253 37.66 -22.13 23.05
C SER A 253 39.19 -22.13 22.96
N ASN A 254 39.71 -21.48 21.92
CA ASN A 254 41.14 -21.36 21.64
C ASN A 254 41.87 -22.71 21.62
N THR A 255 41.22 -23.80 21.20
CA THR A 255 41.82 -25.14 21.13
C THR A 255 41.57 -25.76 19.78
N TRP A 256 42.60 -25.82 18.94
CA TRP A 256 42.52 -26.31 17.57
C TRP A 256 43.09 -27.71 17.44
N LYS A 257 42.36 -28.57 16.72
CA LYS A 257 42.87 -29.82 16.17
C LYS A 257 42.96 -29.70 14.66
N ARG A 258 43.85 -30.48 14.05
CA ARG A 258 44.03 -30.52 12.60
C ARG A 258 44.14 -31.95 12.07
N ALA A 259 43.73 -32.16 10.83
CA ALA A 259 43.98 -33.37 10.07
C ALA A 259 44.74 -33.03 8.78
N THR A 260 45.74 -33.85 8.44
CA THR A 260 46.52 -33.72 7.20
C THR A 260 45.65 -33.98 5.98
N LEU A 261 45.78 -33.14 4.97
CA LEU A 261 45.23 -33.35 3.64
C LEU A 261 46.26 -34.09 2.80
N ALA A 262 45.83 -35.17 2.14
CA ALA A 262 46.64 -35.93 1.19
C ALA A 262 45.99 -35.87 -0.19
N THR A 263 46.82 -35.97 -1.24
CA THR A 263 46.32 -36.19 -2.60
C THR A 263 45.75 -37.61 -2.69
N TRP A 264 44.57 -37.74 -3.29
CA TRP A 264 44.00 -39.04 -3.67
C TRP A 264 44.43 -39.43 -5.07
#